data_AF-A0A7V5R5K6-F1
#
_entry.id   AF-A0A7V5R5K6-F1
#
_cell.length_a   1.000
_cell.length_b   1.000
_cell.length_c   1.000
_cell.angle_alpha   90.00
_cell.angle_beta   90.00
_cell.angle_gamma   90.00
#
_symmetry.space_group_name_H-M   'P 1'
#
loop_
_entity.id
_entity.type
_entity.pdbx_description
1 polymer ?
#
loop_
_entity_poly.entity_id
_entity_poly.type
_entity_poly.pdbx_seq_one_letter_code
_entity_poly.pdbx_strand_id
1 'polypeptide(L)'
;PILLKGPTGCGKTRFMQYLAWRLERPLITVSCHDDLSTSDLVGRYLIRAGEAVWMDGPLTLAVRAGAICYLDEIVEARKDTTVVIHPLADDRRELPIEKRGELLSAPPEFMLAVSYNPGYQSVLKDLKPSTRQRFVSLAFDYPDAEHEAEIVCREGGVGRELARLLVRFAVMTRSLRDSGLAEGASTRLLIQVGKLVDQGIDIRVACRSAVTLSLTDDPELLAAIDEMAGSLF
;
A
#
# COMPACT_ATOMS: atom_id res chain seq x y z
N PRO A 1 14.36 0.50 10.45
CA PRO A 1 12.94 0.76 10.11
C PRO A 1 12.84 1.39 8.71
N ILE A 2 11.88 0.96 7.87
CA ILE A 2 11.74 1.41 6.47
C ILE A 2 10.40 2.15 6.26
N LEU A 3 10.42 3.25 5.53
CA LEU A 3 9.25 4.02 5.11
C LEU A 3 9.11 3.96 3.58
N LEU A 4 8.04 3.38 3.07
CA LEU A 4 7.72 3.36 1.63
C LEU A 4 6.74 4.49 1.30
N LYS A 5 7.13 5.39 0.39
CA LYS A 5 6.26 6.47 -0.10
C LYS A 5 6.08 6.36 -1.61
N GLY A 6 4.86 6.56 -2.11
CA GLY A 6 4.58 6.53 -3.54
C GLY A 6 3.09 6.44 -3.85
N PRO A 7 2.66 6.60 -5.10
CA PRO A 7 1.25 6.58 -5.50
C PRO A 7 0.57 5.22 -5.26
N THR A 8 -0.74 5.15 -5.34
CA THR A 8 -1.43 3.86 -5.18
C THR A 8 -1.06 2.90 -6.31
N GLY A 9 -1.02 1.61 -6.01
CA GLY A 9 -0.86 0.58 -7.05
C GLY A 9 0.51 0.56 -7.75
N CYS A 10 1.54 1.24 -7.24
CA CYS A 10 2.91 1.19 -7.77
C CYS A 10 3.77 0.02 -7.23
N GLY A 11 3.19 -0.87 -6.41
CA GLY A 11 3.87 -2.10 -5.96
C GLY A 11 4.52 -2.09 -4.58
N LYS A 12 4.30 -1.08 -3.72
CA LYS A 12 4.84 -1.01 -2.34
C LYS A 12 4.60 -2.28 -1.52
N THR A 13 3.34 -2.72 -1.43
CA THR A 13 2.95 -3.94 -0.69
C THR A 13 3.62 -5.19 -1.29
N ARG A 14 3.70 -5.28 -2.61
CA ARG A 14 4.34 -6.41 -3.31
C ARG A 14 5.86 -6.44 -3.10
N PHE A 15 6.48 -5.27 -3.02
CA PHE A 15 7.89 -5.15 -2.64
C PHE A 15 8.13 -5.68 -1.22
N MET A 16 7.26 -5.37 -0.26
CA MET A 16 7.38 -5.92 1.10
C MET A 16 7.21 -7.44 1.14
N GLN A 17 6.29 -7.99 0.35
CA GLN A 17 6.13 -9.44 0.19
C GLN A 17 7.40 -10.08 -0.40
N TYR A 18 7.98 -9.48 -1.44
CA TYR A 18 9.23 -9.94 -2.02
C TYR A 18 10.39 -9.86 -1.03
N LEU A 19 10.50 -8.77 -0.27
CA LEU A 19 11.54 -8.59 0.75
C LEU A 19 11.42 -9.65 1.85
N ALA A 20 10.20 -9.92 2.33
CA ALA A 20 9.94 -10.96 3.33
C ALA A 20 10.33 -12.35 2.81
N TRP A 21 9.92 -12.68 1.58
CA TRP A 21 10.33 -13.93 0.91
C TRP A 21 11.85 -14.03 0.78
N ARG A 22 12.51 -12.95 0.33
CA ARG A 22 13.95 -12.91 0.08
C ARG A 22 14.78 -13.01 1.36
N LEU A 23 14.27 -12.48 2.47
CA LEU A 23 14.90 -12.53 3.79
C LEU A 23 14.51 -13.77 4.60
N GLU A 24 13.63 -14.62 4.07
CA GLU A 24 13.06 -15.78 4.78
C GLU A 24 12.43 -15.38 6.13
N ARG A 25 11.73 -14.24 6.14
CA ARG A 25 11.07 -13.71 7.34
C ARG A 25 9.55 -13.71 7.18
N PRO A 26 8.79 -14.05 8.23
CA PRO A 26 7.34 -13.85 8.21
C PRO A 26 7.00 -12.38 7.97
N LEU A 27 5.93 -12.14 7.21
CA LEU A 27 5.37 -10.81 7.00
C LEU A 27 4.02 -10.71 7.71
N ILE A 28 3.91 -9.80 8.67
CA ILE A 28 2.66 -9.45 9.32
C ILE A 28 2.26 -8.07 8.81
N THR A 29 1.28 -8.05 7.92
CA THR A 29 0.71 -6.83 7.37
C THR A 29 -0.48 -6.37 8.19
N VAL A 30 -0.51 -5.10 8.55
CA VAL A 30 -1.63 -4.43 9.22
C VAL A 30 -2.10 -3.30 8.30
N SER A 31 -3.34 -3.38 7.83
CA SER A 31 -3.98 -2.28 7.11
C SER A 31 -4.45 -1.24 8.11
N CYS A 32 -3.88 -0.04 8.06
CA CYS A 32 -4.23 1.05 8.95
C CYS A 32 -5.52 1.74 8.50
N HIS A 33 -6.34 2.12 9.46
CA HIS A 33 -7.59 2.85 9.26
C HIS A 33 -7.94 3.63 10.55
N ASP A 34 -8.89 4.56 10.47
CA ASP A 34 -9.21 5.46 11.59
C ASP A 34 -9.76 4.74 12.83
N ASP A 35 -10.24 3.50 12.71
CA ASP A 35 -10.72 2.71 13.86
C ASP A 35 -9.65 1.81 14.48
N LEU A 36 -8.41 1.85 13.97
CA LEU A 36 -7.32 1.02 14.48
C LEU A 36 -6.83 1.61 15.80
N SER A 37 -7.06 0.90 16.91
CA SER A 37 -6.58 1.32 18.22
C SER A 37 -5.21 0.73 18.56
N THR A 38 -4.51 1.36 19.51
CA THR A 38 -3.28 0.81 20.08
C THR A 38 -3.48 -0.60 20.66
N SER A 39 -4.66 -0.88 21.21
CA SER A 39 -4.97 -2.21 21.77
C SER A 39 -5.12 -3.27 20.67
N ASP A 40 -5.57 -2.90 19.48
CA ASP A 40 -5.64 -3.85 18.37
C ASP A 40 -4.24 -4.17 17.84
N LEU A 41 -3.34 -3.19 17.82
CA LEU A 41 -1.96 -3.35 17.34
C LEU A 41 -1.07 -4.11 18.34
N VAL A 42 -1.13 -3.75 19.63
CA VAL A 42 -0.30 -4.33 20.70
C VAL A 42 -0.94 -5.59 21.29
N GLY A 43 -2.23 -5.58 21.54
CA GLY A 43 -2.93 -6.68 22.18
C GLY A 43 -3.93 -6.21 23.23
N ARG A 44 -4.84 -7.13 23.58
CA ARG A 44 -5.97 -6.86 24.47
C ARG A 44 -6.36 -8.12 25.24
N TYR A 45 -7.01 -7.91 26.39
CA TYR A 45 -7.69 -8.98 27.09
C TYR A 45 -9.04 -9.25 26.43
N LEU A 46 -9.34 -10.52 26.20
CA LEU A 46 -10.64 -11.01 25.76
C LEU A 46 -11.23 -11.89 26.87
N ILE A 47 -12.54 -11.81 27.07
CA ILE A 47 -13.24 -12.71 27.99
C ILE A 47 -13.52 -14.02 27.26
N ARG A 48 -12.98 -15.12 27.78
CA ARG A 48 -13.26 -16.47 27.30
C ARG A 48 -13.68 -17.33 28.49
N ALA A 49 -14.87 -17.91 28.41
CA ALA A 49 -15.44 -18.75 29.47
C ALA A 49 -15.42 -18.11 30.88
N GLY A 50 -15.60 -16.78 30.96
CA GLY A 50 -15.60 -16.04 32.23
C GLY A 50 -14.22 -15.58 32.72
N GLU A 51 -13.14 -15.93 32.02
CA GLU A 51 -11.77 -15.52 32.35
C GLU A 51 -11.22 -14.50 31.36
N ALA A 52 -10.42 -13.55 31.88
CA ALA A 52 -9.71 -12.58 31.05
C ALA A 52 -8.41 -13.21 30.50
N VAL A 53 -8.40 -13.51 29.20
CA VAL A 53 -7.26 -14.10 28.49
C VAL A 53 -6.59 -13.03 27.64
N TRP A 54 -5.28 -12.89 27.76
CA TRP A 54 -4.51 -11.99 26.92
C TRP A 54 -4.38 -12.53 25.49
N MET A 55 -4.58 -11.66 24.51
CA MET A 55 -4.33 -11.93 23.10
C MET A 55 -3.35 -10.88 22.55
N ASP A 56 -2.20 -11.34 22.08
CA ASP A 56 -1.22 -10.50 21.40
C ASP A 56 -1.81 -9.92 20.11
N GLY A 57 -1.58 -8.63 19.88
CA GLY A 57 -1.86 -7.97 18.61
C GLY A 57 -0.79 -8.26 17.56
N PRO A 58 -1.00 -7.89 16.29
CA PRO A 58 -0.10 -8.21 15.19
C PRO A 58 1.30 -7.60 15.36
N LEU A 59 1.43 -6.42 15.98
CA LEU A 59 2.75 -5.84 16.25
C LEU A 59 3.51 -6.65 17.30
N THR A 60 2.84 -7.05 18.37
CA THR A 60 3.44 -7.90 19.41
C THR A 60 3.83 -9.26 18.87
N LEU A 61 2.97 -9.90 18.08
CA LEU A 61 3.30 -11.15 17.40
C LEU A 61 4.54 -11.00 16.50
N ALA A 62 4.63 -9.90 15.76
CA ALA A 62 5.78 -9.64 14.89
C ALA A 62 7.07 -9.45 15.68
N VAL A 63 7.03 -8.70 16.77
CA VAL A 63 8.17 -8.51 17.68
C VAL A 63 8.63 -9.85 18.24
N ARG A 64 7.72 -10.66 18.82
CA ARG A 64 8.05 -11.96 19.40
C ARG A 64 8.62 -12.95 18.39
N ALA A 65 8.13 -12.91 17.14
CA ALA A 65 8.55 -13.83 16.08
C ALA A 65 9.79 -13.35 15.30
N GLY A 66 10.33 -12.15 15.58
CA GLY A 66 11.38 -11.56 14.75
C GLY A 66 10.94 -11.32 13.29
N ALA A 67 9.65 -11.07 13.08
CA ALA A 67 9.04 -10.92 11.77
C ALA A 67 9.22 -9.50 11.21
N ILE A 68 8.84 -9.33 9.94
CA ILE A 68 8.59 -8.02 9.37
C ILE A 68 7.16 -7.60 9.75
N CYS A 69 7.02 -6.51 10.49
CA CYS A 69 5.73 -5.85 10.70
C CYS A 69 5.58 -4.72 9.71
N TYR A 70 4.58 -4.83 8.82
CA TYR A 70 4.30 -3.84 7.79
C TYR A 70 2.98 -3.14 8.07
N LEU A 71 3.04 -1.86 8.41
CA LEU A 71 1.85 -1.02 8.63
C LEU A 71 1.52 -0.28 7.32
N ASP A 72 0.54 -0.81 6.59
CA ASP A 72 0.11 -0.26 5.31
C ASP A 72 -0.83 0.93 5.55
N GLU A 73 -0.59 2.02 4.83
CA GLU A 73 -1.34 3.28 4.95
C GLU A 73 -1.33 3.87 6.38
N ILE A 74 -0.17 3.89 7.04
CA ILE A 74 0.00 4.27 8.47
C ILE A 74 -0.63 5.62 8.87
N VAL A 75 -0.72 6.53 7.91
CA VAL A 75 -1.33 7.86 7.99
C VAL A 75 -2.85 7.84 8.19
N GLU A 76 -3.51 6.73 7.85
CA GLU A 76 -4.93 6.51 8.14
C GLU A 76 -5.17 6.01 9.57
N ALA A 77 -4.13 5.57 10.28
CA ALA A 77 -4.28 5.26 11.70
C ALA A 77 -4.34 6.55 12.53
N ARG A 78 -5.05 6.46 13.67
CA ARG A 78 -5.09 7.55 14.64
C ARG A 78 -3.69 7.88 15.17
N LYS A 79 -3.49 9.15 15.51
CA LYS A 79 -2.18 9.67 15.95
C LYS A 79 -1.65 8.95 17.20
N ASP A 80 -2.51 8.61 18.15
CA ASP A 80 -2.20 7.81 19.35
C ASP A 80 -1.81 6.37 19.01
N THR A 81 -2.39 5.77 17.98
CA THR A 81 -1.96 4.46 17.48
C THR A 81 -0.57 4.55 16.82
N THR A 82 -0.28 5.61 16.06
CA THR A 82 1.03 5.74 15.37
C THR A 82 2.22 6.03 16.31
N VAL A 83 2.01 6.49 17.55
CA VAL A 83 3.14 6.76 18.47
C VAL A 83 3.69 5.48 19.11
N VAL A 84 2.90 4.39 19.14
CA VAL A 84 3.31 3.14 19.78
C VAL A 84 4.51 2.49 19.10
N ILE A 85 4.76 2.81 17.83
CA ILE A 85 5.89 2.27 17.07
C ILE A 85 7.18 3.07 17.25
N HIS A 86 7.15 4.23 17.91
CA HIS A 86 8.35 5.07 18.07
C HIS A 86 9.46 4.34 18.85
N PRO A 87 9.18 3.68 19.99
CA PRO A 87 10.21 2.93 20.71
C PRO A 87 10.82 1.76 19.92
N LEU A 88 10.07 1.19 18.96
CA LEU A 88 10.55 0.16 18.04
C LEU A 88 11.37 0.71 16.87
N ALA A 89 11.21 1.99 16.54
CA ALA A 89 11.93 2.67 15.47
C ALA A 89 13.21 3.38 15.94
N ASP A 90 13.33 3.65 17.24
CA ASP A 90 14.52 4.20 17.89
C ASP A 90 15.52 3.09 18.30
N ASP A 91 16.71 3.47 18.78
CA ASP A 91 17.79 2.54 19.16
C ASP A 91 17.41 1.53 20.25
N ARG A 92 16.40 1.85 21.08
CA ARG A 92 15.91 0.97 22.16
C ARG A 92 15.31 -0.33 21.61
N ARG A 93 14.61 -0.27 20.48
CA ARG A 93 13.91 -1.41 19.86
C ARG A 93 13.03 -2.17 20.85
N GLU A 94 12.23 -1.47 21.63
CA GLU A 94 11.36 -2.06 22.65
C GLU A 94 9.87 -1.81 22.34
N LEU A 95 8.99 -2.74 22.72
CA LEU A 95 7.54 -2.59 22.66
C LEU A 95 6.95 -2.67 24.07
N PRO A 96 6.48 -1.56 24.64
CA PRO A 96 5.78 -1.58 25.93
C PRO A 96 4.37 -2.15 25.78
N ILE A 97 4.05 -3.16 26.59
CA ILE A 97 2.71 -3.73 26.76
C ILE A 97 2.20 -3.32 28.14
N GLU A 98 1.74 -2.08 28.24
CA GLU A 98 1.34 -1.45 29.51
C GLU A 98 0.30 -2.28 30.30
N LYS A 99 -0.70 -2.83 29.59
CA LYS A 99 -1.76 -3.67 30.18
C LYS A 99 -1.26 -4.96 30.82
N ARG A 100 -0.03 -5.39 30.51
CA ARG A 100 0.63 -6.56 31.11
C ARG A 100 1.78 -6.17 32.04
N GLY A 101 2.16 -4.89 32.09
CA GLY A 101 3.41 -4.46 32.73
C GLY A 101 4.65 -5.12 32.10
N GLU A 102 4.58 -5.47 30.81
CA GLU A 102 5.64 -6.18 30.09
C GLU A 102 6.34 -5.23 29.12
N LEU A 103 7.66 -5.31 29.03
CA LEU A 103 8.47 -4.60 28.05
C LEU A 103 9.16 -5.62 27.15
N LEU A 104 8.79 -5.65 25.87
CA LEU A 104 9.36 -6.60 24.92
C LEU A 104 10.54 -5.99 24.19
N SER A 105 11.70 -6.63 24.27
CA SER A 105 12.84 -6.30 23.42
C SER A 105 12.67 -6.96 22.05
N ALA A 106 12.72 -6.16 20.98
CA ALA A 106 12.59 -6.66 19.62
C ALA A 106 13.91 -7.30 19.17
N PRO A 107 13.87 -8.58 18.74
CA PRO A 107 15.07 -9.30 18.36
C PRO A 107 15.69 -8.68 17.09
N PRO A 108 16.98 -8.90 16.80
CA PRO A 108 17.68 -8.31 15.65
C PRO A 108 16.96 -8.49 14.31
N GLU A 109 16.28 -9.62 14.14
CA GLU A 109 15.51 -10.04 12.96
C GLU A 109 14.24 -9.23 12.75
N PHE A 110 13.65 -8.68 13.83
CA PHE A 110 12.45 -7.86 13.71
C PHE A 110 12.72 -6.65 12.80
N MET A 111 11.79 -6.40 11.89
CA MET A 111 11.83 -5.25 11.00
C MET A 111 10.50 -4.52 11.01
N LEU A 112 10.54 -3.24 11.36
CA LEU A 112 9.39 -2.35 11.21
C LEU A 112 9.43 -1.68 9.82
N ALA A 113 8.34 -1.83 9.07
CA ALA A 113 8.10 -1.15 7.81
C ALA A 113 6.75 -0.43 7.84
N VAL A 114 6.66 0.73 7.21
CA VAL A 114 5.41 1.49 7.08
C VAL A 114 5.28 2.05 5.66
N SER A 115 4.06 2.27 5.17
CA SER A 115 3.82 2.94 3.88
C SER A 115 2.77 4.03 3.96
N TYR A 116 2.86 4.99 3.03
CA TYR A 116 1.80 5.94 2.77
C TYR A 116 1.84 6.48 1.33
N ASN A 117 0.72 7.06 0.91
CA ASN A 117 0.54 7.66 -0.41
C ASN A 117 0.60 9.20 -0.26
N PRO A 118 1.72 9.87 -0.57
CA PRO A 118 1.81 11.31 -0.44
C PRO A 118 0.85 12.01 -1.41
N GLY A 119 0.17 13.06 -0.94
CA GLY A 119 -0.76 13.86 -1.76
C GLY A 119 -2.14 13.24 -1.98
N TYR A 120 -2.39 12.01 -1.51
CA TYR A 120 -3.71 11.37 -1.55
C TYR A 120 -4.66 11.89 -0.47
N GLN A 121 -4.10 12.46 0.61
CA GLN A 121 -4.83 12.76 1.84
C GLN A 121 -5.00 14.25 2.05
N SER A 122 -6.05 14.63 2.79
CA SER A 122 -6.17 15.99 3.32
C SER A 122 -4.87 16.39 4.01
N VAL A 123 -4.46 17.66 3.86
CA VAL A 123 -3.26 18.25 4.50
C VAL A 123 -3.17 17.96 6.01
N LEU A 124 -4.29 17.60 6.64
CA LEU A 124 -4.43 17.30 8.07
C LEU A 124 -3.96 15.89 8.49
N LYS A 125 -3.83 14.94 7.55
CA LYS A 125 -3.47 13.53 7.79
C LYS A 125 -2.06 13.16 7.33
N ASP A 126 -1.12 14.12 7.39
CA ASP A 126 0.26 13.85 6.98
C ASP A 126 1.11 13.24 8.12
N LEU A 127 2.17 12.50 7.77
CA LEU A 127 3.05 11.91 8.76
C LEU A 127 3.89 12.99 9.45
N LYS A 128 3.83 13.08 10.80
CA LYS A 128 4.61 14.08 11.55
C LYS A 128 6.11 13.96 11.24
N PRO A 129 6.86 15.09 11.16
CA PRO A 129 8.30 15.06 10.94
C PRO A 129 9.07 14.17 11.93
N SER A 130 8.66 14.16 13.21
CA SER A 130 9.26 13.31 14.24
C SER A 130 9.09 11.82 13.95
N THR A 131 7.96 11.39 13.38
CA THR A 131 7.79 10.00 12.94
C THR A 131 8.68 9.75 11.73
N ARG A 132 8.69 10.64 10.72
CA ARG A 132 9.46 10.47 9.47
C ARG A 132 10.97 10.33 9.71
N GLN A 133 11.53 11.12 10.62
CA GLN A 133 12.97 11.13 10.91
C GLN A 133 13.49 9.84 11.58
N ARG A 134 12.60 8.91 11.95
CA ARG A 134 12.95 7.59 12.48
C ARG A 134 13.07 6.50 11.43
N PHE A 135 12.83 6.81 10.15
CA PHE A 135 12.78 5.80 9.09
C PHE A 135 13.74 6.14 7.95
N VAL A 136 14.35 5.08 7.40
CA VAL A 136 14.98 5.15 6.08
C VAL A 136 13.88 5.14 5.03
N SER A 137 13.83 6.17 4.18
CA SER A 137 12.75 6.37 3.21
C SER A 137 13.11 5.80 1.83
N LEU A 138 12.21 5.01 1.25
CA LEU A 138 12.27 4.57 -0.14
C LEU A 138 11.12 5.21 -0.91
N ALA A 139 11.44 5.91 -1.99
CA ALA A 139 10.46 6.51 -2.89
C ALA A 139 10.12 5.51 -4.02
N PHE A 140 8.83 5.31 -4.22
CA PHE A 140 8.25 4.53 -5.31
C PHE A 140 7.49 5.49 -6.21
N ASP A 141 7.56 5.20 -7.50
CA ASP A 141 6.71 5.81 -8.51
C ASP A 141 6.26 4.70 -9.47
N TYR A 142 5.42 5.04 -10.44
CA TYR A 142 5.16 4.14 -11.55
C TYR A 142 6.48 3.83 -12.29
N PRO A 143 6.72 2.56 -12.68
CA PRO A 143 7.92 2.20 -13.43
C PRO A 143 8.00 2.95 -14.76
N ASP A 144 9.19 2.98 -15.37
CA ASP A 144 9.28 3.42 -16.77
C ASP A 144 8.49 2.49 -17.70
N ALA A 145 8.19 2.99 -18.90
CA ALA A 145 7.21 2.37 -19.77
C ALA A 145 7.53 0.92 -20.16
N GLU A 146 8.81 0.57 -20.33
CA GLU A 146 9.17 -0.80 -20.69
C GLU A 146 9.05 -1.76 -19.51
N HIS A 147 9.51 -1.37 -18.32
CA HIS A 147 9.35 -2.19 -17.12
C HIS A 147 7.88 -2.31 -16.70
N GLU A 148 7.09 -1.24 -16.82
CA GLU A 148 5.66 -1.30 -16.55
C GLU A 148 4.94 -2.22 -17.54
N ALA A 149 5.28 -2.17 -18.82
CA ALA A 149 4.71 -3.06 -19.83
C ALA A 149 5.08 -4.53 -19.58
N GLU A 150 6.30 -4.82 -19.10
CA GLU A 150 6.69 -6.19 -18.70
C GLU A 150 5.82 -6.68 -17.54
N ILE A 151 5.60 -5.84 -16.52
CA ILE A 151 4.74 -6.17 -15.37
C ILE A 151 3.30 -6.44 -15.84
N VAL A 152 2.73 -5.57 -16.68
CA VAL A 152 1.36 -5.72 -17.19
C VAL A 152 1.24 -6.96 -18.08
N CYS A 153 2.23 -7.24 -18.92
CA CYS A 153 2.28 -8.43 -19.76
C CYS A 153 2.24 -9.70 -18.90
N ARG A 154 3.13 -9.79 -17.91
CA ARG A 154 3.25 -10.96 -17.04
C ARG A 154 2.04 -11.17 -16.12
N GLU A 155 1.58 -10.10 -15.48
CA GLU A 155 0.55 -10.18 -14.44
C GLU A 155 -0.88 -10.06 -15.00
N GLY A 156 -1.02 -9.43 -16.16
CA GLY A 156 -2.28 -9.26 -16.88
C GLY A 156 -2.56 -10.37 -17.88
N GLY A 157 -1.59 -11.22 -18.24
CA GLY A 157 -1.79 -12.30 -19.21
C GLY A 157 -1.89 -11.84 -20.67
N VAL A 158 -1.51 -10.60 -20.97
CA VAL A 158 -1.64 -10.00 -22.30
C VAL A 158 -0.31 -9.95 -23.06
N GLY A 159 -0.39 -9.92 -24.40
CA GLY A 159 0.78 -9.75 -25.25
C GLY A 159 1.52 -8.42 -25.02
N ARG A 160 2.84 -8.41 -25.30
CA ARG A 160 3.71 -7.25 -25.05
C ARG A 160 3.28 -5.97 -25.80
N GLU A 161 2.71 -6.11 -27.00
CA GLU A 161 2.20 -4.97 -27.75
C GLU A 161 0.99 -4.31 -27.07
N LEU A 162 0.03 -5.12 -26.60
CA LEU A 162 -1.11 -4.63 -25.85
C LEU A 162 -0.69 -4.02 -24.51
N ALA A 163 0.25 -4.66 -23.81
CA ALA A 163 0.79 -4.10 -22.56
C ALA A 163 1.43 -2.71 -22.76
N ARG A 164 2.18 -2.51 -23.85
CA ARG A 164 2.74 -1.19 -24.20
C ARG A 164 1.65 -0.16 -24.51
N LEU A 165 0.59 -0.55 -25.21
CA LEU A 165 -0.55 0.33 -25.47
C LEU A 165 -1.27 0.73 -24.17
N LEU A 166 -1.49 -0.22 -23.25
CA LEU A 166 -2.06 0.03 -21.92
C LEU A 166 -1.19 0.99 -21.10
N VAL A 167 0.13 0.85 -21.15
CA VAL A 167 1.05 1.77 -20.48
C VAL A 167 0.99 3.16 -21.10
N ARG A 168 0.95 3.27 -22.44
CA ARG A 168 0.73 4.57 -23.11
C ARG A 168 -0.57 5.22 -22.67
N PHE A 169 -1.66 4.45 -22.61
CA PHE A 169 -2.94 4.91 -22.10
C PHE A 169 -2.83 5.42 -20.66
N ALA A 170 -2.17 4.67 -19.76
CA ALA A 170 -1.94 5.14 -18.40
C ALA A 170 -1.13 6.44 -18.34
N VAL A 171 -0.06 6.57 -19.12
CA VAL A 171 0.75 7.80 -19.16
C VAL A 171 -0.10 9.00 -19.57
N MET A 172 -1.00 8.84 -20.55
CA MET A 172 -1.94 9.90 -20.93
C MET A 172 -2.86 10.27 -19.75
N THR A 173 -3.47 9.29 -19.06
CA THR A 173 -4.29 9.58 -17.88
C THR A 173 -3.49 10.22 -16.73
N ARG A 174 -2.21 9.87 -16.55
CA ARG A 174 -1.34 10.46 -15.52
C ARG A 174 -1.02 11.92 -15.81
N SER A 175 -0.94 12.32 -17.08
CA SER A 175 -0.79 13.73 -17.45
C SER A 175 -2.03 14.59 -17.19
N LEU A 176 -3.22 13.97 -17.06
CA LEU A 176 -4.45 14.69 -16.73
C LEU A 176 -4.52 15.16 -15.27
N ARG A 177 -3.54 14.80 -14.43
CA ARG A 177 -3.51 15.27 -13.02
C ARG A 177 -3.47 16.79 -12.92
N ASP A 178 -2.76 17.44 -13.83
CA ASP A 178 -2.66 18.89 -13.90
C ASP A 178 -3.95 19.54 -14.46
N SER A 179 -4.88 18.73 -14.98
CA SER A 179 -6.12 19.15 -15.64
C SER A 179 -7.39 18.76 -14.87
N GLY A 180 -7.26 18.41 -13.58
CA GLY A 180 -8.39 18.16 -12.68
C GLY A 180 -8.59 16.70 -12.26
N LEU A 181 -7.82 15.76 -12.79
CA LEU A 181 -7.86 14.37 -12.33
C LEU A 181 -7.10 14.21 -11.01
N ALA A 182 -7.71 13.62 -9.97
CA ALA A 182 -7.04 13.45 -8.67
C ALA A 182 -5.78 12.55 -8.78
N GLU A 183 -5.89 11.46 -9.53
CA GLU A 183 -4.80 10.51 -9.77
C GLU A 183 -4.95 9.86 -11.14
N GLY A 184 -3.84 9.62 -11.84
CA GLY A 184 -3.85 8.86 -13.09
C GLY A 184 -3.96 7.35 -12.87
N ALA A 185 -4.08 6.59 -13.96
CA ALA A 185 -4.18 5.14 -13.89
C ALA A 185 -2.95 4.51 -13.20
N SER A 186 -3.20 3.73 -12.15
CA SER A 186 -2.15 2.93 -11.51
C SER A 186 -1.82 1.68 -12.29
N THR A 187 -0.63 1.10 -12.08
CA THR A 187 -0.24 -0.19 -12.67
C THR A 187 -1.24 -1.31 -12.30
N ARG A 188 -1.90 -1.21 -11.15
CA ARG A 188 -2.96 -2.14 -10.74
C ARG A 188 -4.14 -2.14 -11.72
N LEU A 189 -4.59 -0.97 -12.17
CA LEU A 189 -5.70 -0.88 -13.11
C LEU A 189 -5.32 -1.47 -14.48
N LEU A 190 -4.08 -1.24 -14.92
CA LEU A 190 -3.58 -1.84 -16.17
C LEU A 190 -3.56 -3.37 -16.11
N ILE A 191 -3.14 -3.95 -14.99
CA ILE A 191 -3.19 -5.40 -14.77
C ILE A 191 -4.64 -5.90 -14.78
N GLN A 192 -5.59 -5.15 -14.20
CA GLN A 192 -7.02 -5.50 -14.25
C GLN A 192 -7.55 -5.49 -15.68
N VAL A 193 -7.23 -4.47 -16.48
CA VAL A 193 -7.58 -4.45 -17.91
C VAL A 193 -7.01 -5.67 -18.63
N GLY A 194 -5.73 -5.98 -18.39
CA GLY A 194 -5.09 -7.16 -18.96
C GLY A 194 -5.87 -8.45 -18.66
N LYS A 195 -6.22 -8.66 -17.38
CA LYS A 195 -6.98 -9.84 -16.95
C LYS A 195 -8.38 -9.93 -17.57
N LEU A 196 -9.06 -8.80 -17.75
CA LEU A 196 -10.37 -8.77 -18.41
C LEU A 196 -10.24 -9.18 -19.88
N VAL A 197 -9.22 -8.67 -20.58
CA VAL A 197 -8.96 -8.99 -21.98
C VAL A 197 -8.52 -10.45 -22.16
N ASP A 198 -7.71 -10.98 -21.26
CA ASP A 198 -7.33 -12.40 -21.22
C ASP A 198 -8.56 -13.32 -21.06
N GLN A 199 -9.61 -12.82 -20.40
CA GLN A 199 -10.91 -13.50 -20.28
C GLN A 199 -11.84 -13.28 -21.49
N GLY A 200 -11.39 -12.60 -22.54
CA GLY A 200 -12.14 -12.37 -23.77
C GLY A 200 -13.05 -11.13 -23.75
N ILE A 201 -12.91 -10.24 -22.77
CA ILE A 201 -13.63 -8.96 -22.74
C ILE A 201 -12.99 -8.00 -23.75
N ASP A 202 -13.82 -7.31 -24.53
CA ASP A 202 -13.38 -6.28 -25.46
C ASP A 202 -12.52 -5.21 -24.77
N ILE A 203 -11.42 -4.82 -25.40
CA ILE A 203 -10.42 -3.91 -24.83
C ILE A 203 -11.00 -2.55 -24.45
N ARG A 204 -11.93 -2.00 -25.24
CA ARG A 204 -12.54 -0.70 -24.93
C ARG A 204 -13.46 -0.80 -23.73
N VAL A 205 -14.21 -1.90 -23.63
CA VAL A 205 -15.05 -2.21 -22.46
C VAL A 205 -14.18 -2.40 -21.22
N ALA A 206 -13.09 -3.16 -21.33
CA ALA A 206 -12.16 -3.39 -20.22
C ALA A 206 -11.50 -2.09 -19.73
N CYS A 207 -11.01 -1.25 -20.63
CA CYS A 207 -10.46 0.07 -20.31
C CYS A 207 -11.50 0.96 -19.62
N ARG A 208 -12.73 1.03 -20.14
CA ARG A 208 -13.81 1.82 -19.54
C ARG A 208 -14.11 1.36 -18.12
N SER A 209 -14.31 0.05 -17.92
CA SER A 209 -14.71 -0.52 -16.65
C SER A 209 -13.62 -0.47 -15.58
N ALA A 210 -12.37 -0.78 -15.94
CA ALA A 210 -11.28 -0.87 -14.97
C ALA A 210 -10.49 0.43 -14.80
N VAL A 211 -10.49 1.33 -15.79
CA VAL A 211 -9.74 2.60 -15.74
C VAL A 211 -10.71 3.77 -15.69
N THR A 212 -11.44 4.05 -16.77
CA THR A 212 -12.21 5.31 -16.90
C THR A 212 -13.17 5.54 -15.73
N LEU A 213 -14.04 4.56 -15.46
CA LEU A 213 -15.03 4.62 -14.37
C LEU A 213 -14.42 4.52 -12.96
N SER A 214 -13.15 4.12 -12.84
CA SER A 214 -12.46 4.05 -11.55
C SER A 214 -11.70 5.33 -11.21
N LEU A 215 -11.41 6.17 -12.21
CA LEU A 215 -10.61 7.37 -12.03
C LEU A 215 -11.45 8.63 -11.76
N THR A 216 -12.69 8.69 -12.26
CA THR A 216 -13.53 9.88 -12.15
C THR A 216 -15.01 9.58 -12.40
N ASP A 217 -15.88 10.38 -11.76
CA ASP A 217 -17.31 10.45 -12.04
C ASP A 217 -17.68 11.69 -12.88
N ASP A 218 -16.70 12.55 -13.19
CA ASP A 218 -16.91 13.76 -13.98
C ASP A 218 -17.18 13.42 -15.46
N PRO A 219 -18.32 13.83 -16.04
CA PRO A 219 -18.68 13.48 -17.41
C PRO A 219 -17.71 13.97 -18.49
N GLU A 220 -17.06 15.13 -18.30
CA GLU A 220 -16.10 15.68 -19.27
C GLU A 220 -14.80 14.89 -19.24
N LEU A 221 -14.29 14.58 -18.04
CA LEU A 221 -13.10 13.75 -17.89
C LEU A 221 -13.34 12.30 -18.32
N LEU A 222 -14.52 11.75 -18.06
CA LEU A 222 -14.93 10.43 -18.56
C LEU A 222 -14.83 10.39 -20.09
N ALA A 223 -15.47 11.34 -20.78
CA ALA A 223 -15.44 11.42 -22.24
C ALA A 223 -14.02 11.58 -22.78
N ALA A 224 -13.19 12.41 -22.15
CA ALA A 224 -11.80 12.59 -22.53
C ALA A 224 -10.99 11.28 -22.41
N ILE A 225 -11.10 10.56 -21.29
CA ILE A 225 -10.39 9.29 -21.08
C ILE A 225 -10.88 8.21 -22.06
N ASP A 226 -12.19 8.16 -22.34
CA ASP A 226 -12.74 7.23 -23.34
C ASP A 226 -12.24 7.53 -24.76
N GLU A 227 -12.13 8.80 -25.15
CA GLU A 227 -11.54 9.21 -26.43
C GLU A 227 -10.06 8.81 -26.51
N MET A 228 -9.30 8.99 -25.43
CA MET A 228 -7.91 8.53 -25.35
C MET A 228 -7.82 7.01 -25.57
N ALA A 229 -8.69 6.23 -24.92
CA ALA A 229 -8.74 4.78 -25.13
C ALA A 229 -9.11 4.43 -26.59
N GLY A 230 -10.10 5.10 -27.18
CA GLY A 230 -10.50 4.89 -28.57
C GLY A 230 -9.44 5.26 -29.61
N SER A 231 -8.52 6.16 -29.28
CA SER A 231 -7.37 6.51 -30.14
C SER A 231 -6.26 5.44 -30.17
N LEU A 232 -6.21 4.58 -29.15
CA LEU A 232 -5.15 3.57 -28.98
C LEU A 232 -5.60 2.16 -29.36
N PHE A 233 -6.89 1.84 -29.20
CA PHE A 233 -7.44 0.48 -29.32
C PHE A 233 -8.55 0.37 -30.35
#